data_AF-A0A1W1E6N5-F1
#
_entry.id   AF-A0A1W1E6N5-F1
#
_cell.length_a   1.000
_cell.length_b   1.000
_cell.length_c   1.000
_cell.angle_alpha   90.00
_cell.angle_beta   90.00
_cell.angle_gamma   90.00
#
_symmetry.space_group_name_H-M   'P 1'
#
loop_
_entity.id
_entity.type
_entity.pdbx_description
1 polymer ?
#
loop_
_entity_poly.entity_id
_entity_poly.type
_entity_poly.pdbx_seq_one_letter_code
_entity_poly.pdbx_strand_id
1 'polypeptide(L)'
;MYFKFSPPFEVGENLVDDQFKDLSDITAVSIVKSNKKPNFRIIFTKREYYGEAIQKYTKTKIKNIDTESNCLLSLKHRHYQLVKATVIIPVDHAMEYGLLPACVVEELTQSMGLPNDSEWVNPSVANDESVSQLLTGLDYLMLKILYDKRLKIGMDTEQSSPIVDKILQDFEQQNLIKTAPFEAQKLRIYMQLE
;
A
#
# COMPACT_ATOMS: atom_id res chain seq x y z
N MET A 1 5.45 23.99 -8.40
CA MET A 1 5.51 24.68 -7.11
C MET A 1 5.72 23.58 -6.08
N TYR A 2 6.97 23.37 -5.67
CA TYR A 2 7.30 22.41 -4.62
C TYR A 2 6.91 23.06 -3.29
N PHE A 3 6.00 22.43 -2.56
CA PHE A 3 5.70 22.85 -1.20
C PHE A 3 6.95 22.54 -0.37
N LYS A 4 7.59 23.56 0.22
CA LYS A 4 8.65 23.32 1.20
C LYS A 4 7.97 22.84 2.48
N PHE A 5 7.91 21.52 2.64
CA PHE A 5 7.44 20.89 3.85
C PHE A 5 8.46 21.06 4.98
N SER A 6 8.03 20.99 6.24
CA SER A 6 8.97 20.87 7.35
C SER A 6 9.68 19.50 7.28
N PRO A 7 10.90 19.35 7.82
CA PRO A 7 11.72 18.16 7.60
C PRO A 7 11.03 16.80 7.87
N PRO A 8 10.19 16.64 8.93
CA PRO A 8 9.45 15.40 9.14
C PRO A 8 8.57 14.98 7.96
N PHE A 9 7.92 15.96 7.33
CA PHE A 9 7.01 15.74 6.21
C PHE A 9 7.76 15.51 4.88
N GLU A 10 8.98 16.05 4.74
CA GLU A 10 9.86 15.78 3.60
C GLU A 10 10.32 14.32 3.58
N VAL A 11 10.66 13.74 4.74
CA VAL A 11 10.97 12.31 4.87
C VAL A 11 9.77 11.46 4.43
N GLY A 12 8.58 11.79 4.92
CA GLY A 12 7.35 11.11 4.50
C GLY A 12 7.11 11.21 2.99
N GLU A 13 7.34 12.37 2.38
CA GLU A 13 7.15 12.55 0.93
C GLU A 13 8.15 11.70 0.12
N ASN A 14 9.40 11.61 0.54
CA ASN A 14 10.41 10.79 -0.12
C ASN A 14 10.06 9.29 -0.05
N LEU A 15 9.62 8.80 1.12
CA LEU A 15 9.16 7.42 1.29
C LEU A 15 7.96 7.10 0.39
N VAL A 16 6.99 8.02 0.30
CA VAL A 16 5.83 7.90 -0.59
C VAL A 16 6.26 7.82 -2.05
N ASP A 17 7.22 8.67 -2.46
CA ASP A 17 7.69 8.71 -3.85
C ASP A 17 8.40 7.42 -4.24
N ASP A 18 9.22 6.89 -3.35
CA ASP A 18 9.93 5.64 -3.60
C ASP A 18 8.98 4.44 -3.59
N GLN A 19 8.07 4.37 -2.62
CA GLN A 19 7.05 3.31 -2.57
C GLN A 19 6.15 3.33 -3.82
N PHE A 20 5.74 4.49 -4.32
CA PHE A 20 4.95 4.53 -5.56
C PHE A 20 5.75 4.16 -6.80
N LYS A 21 7.04 4.47 -6.88
CA LYS A 21 7.89 3.97 -7.98
C LYS A 21 8.00 2.45 -7.91
N ASP A 22 8.20 1.90 -6.71
CA ASP A 22 8.27 0.46 -6.49
C ASP A 22 6.96 -0.24 -6.89
N LEU A 23 5.82 0.28 -6.42
CA LEU A 23 4.49 -0.23 -6.80
C LEU A 23 4.24 -0.11 -8.31
N SER A 24 4.64 1.00 -8.95
CA SER A 24 4.55 1.19 -10.40
C SER A 24 5.39 0.15 -11.15
N ASP A 25 6.61 -0.13 -10.71
CA ASP A 25 7.49 -1.12 -11.34
C ASP A 25 6.97 -2.55 -11.17
N ILE A 26 6.42 -2.89 -10.00
CA ILE A 26 5.86 -4.20 -9.72
C ILE A 26 4.61 -4.46 -10.56
N THR A 27 3.69 -3.49 -10.61
CA THR A 27 2.33 -3.65 -11.18
C THR A 27 2.21 -3.19 -12.63
N ALA A 28 3.24 -2.50 -13.16
CA ALA A 28 3.21 -1.79 -14.45
C ALA A 28 2.10 -0.72 -14.56
N VAL A 29 1.52 -0.27 -13.45
CA VAL A 29 0.55 0.82 -13.41
C VAL A 29 1.27 2.15 -13.32
N SER A 30 0.95 3.08 -14.24
CA SER A 30 1.51 4.43 -14.17
C SER A 30 0.90 5.23 -13.01
N ILE A 31 1.75 5.64 -12.07
CA ILE A 31 1.40 6.48 -10.92
C ILE A 31 2.03 7.87 -11.12
N VAL A 32 1.19 8.91 -11.12
CA VAL A 32 1.63 10.29 -11.37
C VAL A 32 0.99 11.24 -10.38
N LYS A 33 1.81 12.11 -9.75
CA LYS A 33 1.33 13.19 -8.89
C LYS A 33 0.49 14.19 -9.70
N SER A 34 -0.72 14.50 -9.23
CA SER A 34 -1.60 15.47 -9.89
C SER A 34 -2.47 16.22 -8.91
N ASN A 35 -2.53 17.55 -9.07
CA ASN A 35 -3.48 18.40 -8.36
C ASN A 35 -4.87 18.44 -9.04
N LYS A 36 -5.02 17.84 -10.23
CA LYS A 36 -6.26 17.85 -11.00
C LYS A 36 -7.02 16.55 -10.78
N LYS A 37 -8.02 16.58 -9.90
CA LYS A 37 -8.96 15.47 -9.61
C LYS A 37 -8.26 14.11 -9.37
N PRO A 38 -7.36 14.00 -8.38
CA PRO A 38 -6.68 12.74 -8.11
C PRO A 38 -7.66 11.66 -7.62
N ASN A 39 -7.43 10.41 -8.03
CA ASN A 39 -8.11 9.21 -7.52
C ASN A 39 -7.46 8.71 -6.21
N PHE A 40 -6.21 9.06 -5.95
CA PHE A 40 -5.47 8.76 -4.73
C PHE A 40 -5.12 10.03 -3.98
N ARG A 41 -5.32 10.08 -2.66
CA ARG A 41 -4.88 11.19 -1.82
C ARG A 41 -4.05 10.70 -0.65
N ILE A 42 -2.99 11.43 -0.34
CA ILE A 42 -2.21 11.24 0.87
C ILE A 42 -2.33 12.52 1.68
N ILE A 43 -2.73 12.38 2.93
CA ILE A 43 -2.91 13.48 3.87
C ILE A 43 -1.89 13.26 4.99
N PHE A 44 -0.79 13.99 4.92
CA PHE A 44 0.08 14.11 6.07
C PHE A 44 -0.49 15.13 7.05
N THR A 45 -0.50 14.75 8.31
CA THR A 45 -1.02 15.56 9.41
C THR A 45 -0.14 15.38 10.65
N LYS A 46 -0.50 16.05 11.74
CA LYS A 46 0.04 15.79 13.07
C LYS A 46 -0.96 14.96 13.89
N ARG A 47 -0.48 14.29 14.95
CA ARG A 47 -1.32 13.51 15.86
C ARG A 47 -2.47 14.32 16.45
N GLU A 48 -2.21 15.56 16.84
CA GLU A 48 -3.22 16.49 17.38
C GLU A 48 -4.39 16.78 16.40
N TYR A 49 -4.15 16.68 15.08
CA TYR A 49 -5.15 16.94 14.03
C TYR A 49 -5.62 15.66 13.33
N TYR A 50 -5.24 14.48 13.83
CA TYR A 50 -5.50 13.22 13.13
C TYR A 50 -7.00 12.92 13.04
N GLY A 51 -7.74 13.04 14.14
CA GLY A 51 -9.20 12.89 14.15
C GLY A 51 -9.91 13.89 13.23
N GLU A 52 -9.46 15.15 13.18
CA GLU A 52 -10.03 16.16 12.26
C GLU A 52 -9.78 15.78 10.80
N ALA A 53 -8.55 15.36 10.46
CA ALA A 53 -8.22 14.90 9.12
C ALA A 53 -9.07 13.69 8.71
N ILE A 54 -9.27 12.71 9.60
CA ILE A 54 -10.13 11.56 9.36
C ILE A 54 -11.57 12.00 9.05
N GLN A 55 -12.15 12.88 9.87
CA GLN A 55 -13.51 13.39 9.65
C GLN A 55 -13.64 14.18 8.34
N LYS A 56 -12.62 14.96 7.98
CA LYS A 56 -12.63 15.82 6.80
C LYS A 56 -12.45 15.05 5.49
N TYR A 57 -11.59 14.04 5.47
CA TYR A 57 -11.16 13.38 4.24
C TYR A 57 -11.76 11.98 4.03
N THR A 58 -12.36 11.39 5.06
CA THR A 58 -13.00 10.07 4.97
C THR A 58 -14.50 10.17 5.23
N LYS A 59 -15.20 9.03 5.12
CA LYS A 59 -16.61 8.87 5.52
C LYS A 59 -16.78 7.82 6.60
N THR A 60 -15.72 7.50 7.33
CA THR A 60 -15.77 6.45 8.35
C THR A 60 -16.75 6.83 9.45
N LYS A 61 -17.46 5.83 9.98
CA LYS A 61 -18.34 5.95 11.16
C LYS A 61 -17.78 5.19 12.36
N ILE A 62 -16.60 4.58 12.20
CA ILE A 62 -15.92 3.84 13.25
C ILE A 62 -15.49 4.85 14.31
N LYS A 63 -15.91 4.62 15.56
CA LYS A 63 -15.52 5.45 16.70
C LYS A 63 -14.09 5.15 17.08
N ASN A 64 -13.39 6.12 17.66
CA ASN A 64 -12.03 5.96 18.22
C ASN A 64 -10.96 5.53 17.22
N ILE A 65 -11.26 5.53 15.92
CA ILE A 65 -10.31 5.11 14.89
C ILE A 65 -9.03 5.97 14.90
N ASP A 66 -9.16 7.24 15.28
CA ASP A 66 -8.03 8.15 15.47
C ASP A 66 -7.13 7.75 16.65
N THR A 67 -7.70 7.17 17.71
CA THR A 67 -6.92 6.70 18.86
C THR A 67 -6.40 5.28 18.71
N GLU A 68 -7.11 4.44 17.95
CA GLU A 68 -6.83 3.00 17.80
C GLU A 68 -5.99 2.67 16.56
N SER A 69 -5.70 3.65 15.70
CA SER A 69 -4.85 3.46 14.51
C SER A 69 -3.61 4.36 14.51
N ASN A 70 -2.54 3.85 13.91
CA ASN A 70 -1.28 4.58 13.66
C ASN A 70 -1.34 5.39 12.36
N CYS A 71 -2.02 4.85 11.35
CA CYS A 71 -2.34 5.44 10.06
C CYS A 71 -3.70 4.91 9.60
N LEU A 72 -4.29 5.54 8.57
CA LEU A 72 -5.58 5.12 8.06
C LEU A 72 -5.62 5.13 6.53
N LEU A 73 -5.97 4.00 5.94
CA LEU A 73 -6.50 3.91 4.59
C LEU A 73 -8.03 3.93 4.55
N SER A 74 -8.58 4.80 3.71
CA SER A 74 -9.98 4.84 3.34
C SER A 74 -10.16 4.56 1.85
N LEU A 75 -10.84 3.45 1.54
CA LEU A 75 -11.14 3.05 0.16
C LEU A 75 -12.57 3.38 -0.23
N LYS A 76 -12.74 3.73 -1.51
CA LYS A 76 -14.04 3.84 -2.15
C LYS A 76 -14.11 2.88 -3.32
N HIS A 77 -15.12 2.01 -3.26
CA HIS A 77 -15.42 1.05 -4.31
C HIS A 77 -16.62 1.51 -5.13
N ARG A 78 -16.68 1.08 -6.39
CA ARG A 78 -17.88 1.12 -7.23
C ARG A 78 -18.02 -0.25 -7.90
N HIS A 79 -19.01 -1.04 -7.47
CA HIS A 79 -19.05 -2.48 -7.73
C HIS A 79 -17.72 -3.11 -7.26
N TYR A 80 -17.05 -3.89 -8.11
CA TYR A 80 -15.80 -4.58 -7.81
C TYR A 80 -14.54 -3.71 -7.98
N GLN A 81 -14.68 -2.43 -8.38
CA GLN A 81 -13.53 -1.58 -8.72
C GLN A 81 -13.19 -0.60 -7.59
N LEU A 82 -11.91 -0.53 -7.25
CA LEU A 82 -11.32 0.57 -6.48
C LEU A 82 -11.32 1.87 -7.31
N VAL A 83 -12.07 2.87 -6.87
CA VAL A 83 -12.19 4.14 -7.62
C VAL A 83 -11.55 5.32 -6.90
N LYS A 84 -11.41 5.27 -5.58
CA LYS A 84 -10.64 6.26 -4.82
C LYS A 84 -9.97 5.63 -3.60
N ALA A 85 -8.81 6.14 -3.25
CA ALA A 85 -8.10 5.86 -2.00
C ALA A 85 -7.72 7.17 -1.30
N THR A 86 -7.74 7.16 0.02
CA THR A 86 -7.23 8.26 0.85
C THR A 86 -6.47 7.68 2.02
N VAL A 87 -5.18 7.96 2.08
CA VAL A 87 -4.28 7.59 3.17
C VAL A 87 -4.06 8.81 4.06
N ILE A 88 -4.11 8.62 5.37
CA ILE A 88 -3.88 9.67 6.36
C ILE A 88 -2.80 9.19 7.32
N ILE A 89 -1.72 9.96 7.45
CA ILE A 89 -0.57 9.61 8.30
C ILE A 89 -0.29 10.78 9.26
N PRO A 90 -0.41 10.59 10.59
CA PRO A 90 0.11 11.51 11.59
C PRO A 90 1.63 11.38 11.68
N VAL A 91 2.36 12.21 10.91
CA VAL A 91 3.79 12.02 10.64
C VAL A 91 4.65 12.13 11.90
N ASP A 92 4.31 13.04 12.81
CA ASP A 92 5.01 13.22 14.09
C ASP A 92 4.93 11.97 14.96
N HIS A 93 3.73 11.42 15.17
CA HIS A 93 3.52 10.17 15.90
C HIS A 93 4.19 8.99 15.20
N ALA A 94 3.99 8.86 13.89
CA ALA A 94 4.58 7.75 13.13
C ALA A 94 6.12 7.78 13.18
N MET A 95 6.75 8.96 13.18
CA MET A 95 8.19 9.07 13.33
C MET A 95 8.66 8.79 14.76
N GLU A 96 7.95 9.30 15.78
CA GLU A 96 8.28 9.09 17.20
C GLU A 96 8.38 7.60 17.55
N TYR A 97 7.51 6.78 16.99
CA TYR A 97 7.46 5.34 17.23
C TYR A 97 8.14 4.49 16.14
N GLY A 98 8.80 5.10 15.16
CA GLY A 98 9.48 4.37 14.07
C GLY A 98 8.54 3.63 13.12
N LEU A 99 7.28 4.06 13.02
CA LEU A 99 6.21 3.46 12.21
C LEU A 99 6.05 4.10 10.84
N LEU A 100 6.68 5.25 10.57
CA LEU A 100 6.45 5.99 9.32
C LEU A 100 6.71 5.14 8.06
N PRO A 101 7.81 4.37 7.93
CA PRO A 101 8.01 3.49 6.78
C PRO A 101 6.93 2.42 6.66
N ALA A 102 6.59 1.77 7.78
CA ALA A 102 5.54 0.74 7.82
C ALA A 102 4.19 1.29 7.35
N CYS A 103 3.76 2.43 7.92
CA CYS A 103 2.53 3.11 7.51
C CYS A 103 2.53 3.51 6.02
N VAL A 104 3.68 3.95 5.48
CA VAL A 104 3.76 4.26 4.04
C VAL A 104 3.67 2.99 3.20
N VAL A 105 4.42 1.95 3.53
CA VAL A 105 4.42 0.71 2.74
C VAL A 105 3.07 0.03 2.80
N GLU A 106 2.54 -0.16 4.00
CA GLU A 106 1.27 -0.85 4.24
C GLU A 106 0.14 -0.14 3.51
N GLU A 107 -0.13 1.12 3.84
CA GLU A 107 -1.34 1.81 3.36
C GLU A 107 -1.31 2.04 1.85
N LEU A 108 -0.13 2.30 1.27
CA LEU A 108 0.01 2.45 -0.18
C LEU A 108 -0.12 1.10 -0.88
N THR A 109 0.38 0.00 -0.30
CA THR A 109 0.24 -1.33 -0.91
C THR A 109 -1.19 -1.83 -0.84
N GLN A 110 -1.84 -1.70 0.32
CA GLN A 110 -3.22 -2.15 0.49
C GLN A 110 -4.18 -1.37 -0.40
N SER A 111 -3.90 -0.09 -0.64
CA SER A 111 -4.68 0.72 -1.58
C SER A 111 -4.58 0.30 -3.05
N MET A 112 -3.60 -0.55 -3.39
CA MET A 112 -3.50 -1.21 -4.69
C MET A 112 -4.40 -2.46 -4.79
N GLY A 113 -5.10 -2.85 -3.72
CA GLY A 113 -6.10 -3.93 -3.72
C GLY A 113 -5.70 -5.19 -2.94
N LEU A 114 -4.76 -5.08 -2.00
CA LEU A 114 -4.39 -6.13 -1.06
C LEU A 114 -4.80 -5.72 0.37
N PRO A 115 -6.09 -5.76 0.74
CA PRO A 115 -6.54 -5.28 2.05
C PRO A 115 -5.93 -6.08 3.22
N ASN A 116 -5.84 -5.45 4.40
CA ASN A 116 -5.44 -6.10 5.65
C ASN A 116 -6.60 -6.89 6.26
N ASP A 117 -6.84 -8.11 5.79
CA ASP A 117 -7.92 -8.95 6.33
C ASP A 117 -7.57 -10.45 6.40
N SER A 118 -6.27 -10.77 6.30
CA SER A 118 -5.81 -12.14 6.10
C SER A 118 -4.82 -12.60 7.16
N GLU A 119 -5.27 -13.48 8.05
CA GLU A 119 -4.40 -14.09 9.08
C GLU A 119 -3.42 -15.14 8.51
N TRP A 120 -3.67 -15.65 7.30
CA TRP A 120 -2.95 -16.82 6.74
C TRP A 120 -1.77 -16.46 5.84
N VAL A 121 -1.65 -15.21 5.39
CA VAL A 121 -0.52 -14.74 4.54
C VAL A 121 0.60 -14.21 5.43
N ASN A 122 1.64 -14.99 5.71
CA ASN A 122 2.71 -14.59 6.62
C ASN A 122 4.11 -14.96 6.09
N PRO A 123 5.08 -14.04 6.04
CA PRO A 123 5.00 -12.60 6.35
C PRO A 123 4.43 -11.77 5.19
N SER A 124 3.60 -10.77 5.49
CA SER A 124 2.93 -9.93 4.50
C SER A 124 2.41 -8.64 5.14
N VAL A 125 2.42 -7.53 4.38
CA VAL A 125 1.78 -6.26 4.79
C VAL A 125 0.24 -6.30 4.68
N ALA A 126 -0.32 -7.41 4.21
CA ALA A 126 -1.76 -7.68 4.18
C ALA A 126 -2.19 -8.64 5.31
N ASN A 127 -1.34 -8.83 6.33
CA ASN A 127 -1.64 -9.60 7.52
C ASN A 127 -1.44 -8.76 8.79
N ASP A 128 -2.51 -8.57 9.55
CA ASP A 128 -2.57 -7.78 10.78
C ASP A 128 -1.62 -8.30 11.87
N GLU A 129 -1.30 -9.60 11.87
CA GLU A 129 -0.39 -10.25 12.83
C GLU A 129 1.07 -10.24 12.35
N SER A 130 1.34 -9.71 11.15
CA SER A 130 2.70 -9.66 10.63
C SER A 130 3.51 -8.56 11.28
N VAL A 131 4.75 -8.89 11.66
CA VAL A 131 5.75 -7.91 12.11
C VAL A 131 6.48 -7.23 10.95
N SER A 132 6.15 -7.56 9.69
CA SER A 132 6.84 -7.01 8.53
C SER A 132 6.46 -5.56 8.28
N GLN A 133 7.45 -4.67 8.32
CA GLN A 133 7.27 -3.25 8.03
C GLN A 133 7.44 -2.91 6.54
N LEU A 134 7.85 -3.89 5.73
CA LEU A 134 8.21 -3.74 4.33
C LEU A 134 7.58 -4.85 3.47
N LEU A 135 7.57 -4.63 2.15
CA LEU A 135 7.05 -5.61 1.19
C LEU A 135 7.86 -6.90 1.22
N THR A 136 7.21 -8.02 1.44
CA THR A 136 7.86 -9.33 1.39
C THR A 136 7.88 -9.89 -0.02
N GLY A 137 8.59 -11.01 -0.22
CA GLY A 137 8.50 -11.77 -1.47
C GLY A 137 7.06 -12.24 -1.77
N LEU A 138 6.26 -12.52 -0.73
CA LEU A 138 4.85 -12.87 -0.90
C LEU A 138 4.05 -11.67 -1.40
N ASP A 139 4.23 -10.49 -0.79
CA ASP A 139 3.56 -9.26 -1.25
C ASP A 139 3.90 -8.91 -2.69
N TYR A 140 5.19 -9.03 -3.05
CA TYR A 140 5.68 -8.82 -4.41
C TYR A 140 4.95 -9.72 -5.42
N LEU A 141 4.82 -11.02 -5.12
CA LEU A 141 4.12 -11.97 -5.99
C LEU A 141 2.61 -11.70 -6.04
N MET A 142 1.98 -11.41 -4.91
CA MET A 142 0.54 -11.11 -4.84
C MET A 142 0.18 -9.87 -5.66
N LEU A 143 0.98 -8.80 -5.58
CA LEU A 143 0.81 -7.61 -6.42
C LEU A 143 0.94 -7.94 -7.91
N LYS A 144 1.93 -8.75 -8.30
CA LYS A 144 2.08 -9.16 -9.70
C LYS A 144 0.91 -10.02 -10.20
N ILE A 145 0.41 -10.92 -9.36
CA ILE A 145 -0.77 -11.73 -9.69
C ILE A 145 -1.99 -10.83 -9.86
N LEU A 146 -2.28 -9.97 -8.88
CA LEU A 146 -3.45 -9.09 -8.86
C LEU A 146 -3.53 -8.18 -10.10
N TYR A 147 -2.38 -7.75 -10.62
CA TYR A 147 -2.27 -6.90 -11.80
C TYR A 147 -1.95 -7.66 -13.11
N ASP A 148 -1.92 -8.99 -13.10
CA ASP A 148 -1.77 -9.76 -14.33
C ASP A 148 -3.00 -9.55 -15.22
N LYS A 149 -2.75 -9.16 -16.49
CA LYS A 149 -3.78 -8.85 -17.49
C LYS A 149 -4.81 -9.97 -17.75
N ARG A 150 -4.51 -11.21 -17.35
CA ARG A 150 -5.43 -12.35 -17.46
C ARG A 150 -6.56 -12.27 -16.43
N LEU A 151 -6.32 -11.65 -15.27
CA LEU A 151 -7.35 -11.39 -14.28
C LEU A 151 -8.18 -10.16 -14.68
N LYS A 152 -9.48 -10.24 -14.41
CA LYS A 152 -10.42 -9.16 -14.66
C LYS A 152 -11.16 -8.82 -13.39
N ILE A 153 -11.43 -7.52 -13.22
CA ILE A 153 -12.22 -7.00 -12.12
C ILE A 153 -13.58 -7.70 -12.08
N GLY A 154 -13.96 -8.18 -10.88
CA GLY A 154 -15.23 -8.86 -10.64
C GLY A 154 -15.23 -10.36 -10.88
N MET A 155 -14.08 -10.96 -11.20
CA MET A 155 -13.94 -12.42 -11.16
C MET A 155 -14.10 -12.93 -9.73
N ASP A 156 -14.83 -14.03 -9.55
CA ASP A 156 -14.87 -14.79 -8.30
C ASP A 156 -13.70 -15.78 -8.21
N THR A 157 -13.65 -16.54 -7.11
CA THR A 157 -12.60 -17.54 -6.87
C THR A 157 -12.61 -18.65 -7.93
N GLU A 158 -13.78 -19.16 -8.33
CA GLU A 158 -13.88 -20.26 -9.31
C GLU A 158 -13.35 -19.81 -10.69
N GLN A 159 -13.63 -18.57 -11.07
CA GLN A 159 -13.15 -17.97 -12.31
C GLN A 159 -11.64 -17.64 -12.26
N SER A 160 -11.15 -17.17 -11.11
CA SER A 160 -9.78 -16.67 -10.97
C SER A 160 -8.76 -17.77 -10.66
N SER A 161 -9.10 -18.78 -9.86
CA SER A 161 -8.19 -19.88 -9.47
C SER A 161 -7.44 -20.51 -10.64
N PRO A 162 -8.09 -21.00 -11.73
CA PRO A 162 -7.36 -21.62 -12.84
C PRO A 162 -6.50 -20.63 -13.64
N ILE A 163 -6.75 -19.33 -13.51
CA ILE A 163 -5.92 -18.27 -14.10
C ILE A 163 -4.69 -18.05 -13.21
N VAL A 164 -4.89 -17.94 -11.89
CA VAL A 164 -3.82 -17.81 -10.90
C VAL A 164 -2.87 -19.00 -10.96
N ASP A 165 -3.36 -20.22 -11.10
CA ASP A 165 -2.52 -21.42 -11.25
C ASP A 165 -1.57 -21.31 -12.47
N LYS A 166 -2.07 -20.78 -13.60
CA LYS A 166 -1.25 -20.55 -14.79
C LYS A 166 -0.24 -19.43 -14.56
N ILE A 167 -0.62 -18.36 -13.87
CA ILE A 167 0.30 -17.27 -13.49
C ILE A 167 1.44 -17.84 -12.63
N LEU A 168 1.11 -18.65 -11.63
CA LEU A 168 2.08 -19.28 -10.74
C LEU A 168 3.01 -20.25 -11.48
N GLN A 169 2.49 -21.03 -12.43
CA GLN A 169 3.32 -21.89 -13.30
C GLN A 169 4.30 -21.06 -14.14
N ASP A 170 3.86 -19.95 -14.71
CA ASP A 170 4.76 -19.05 -15.47
C ASP A 170 5.84 -18.46 -14.55
N PHE A 171 5.47 -18.05 -13.34
CA PHE A 171 6.42 -17.51 -12.35
C PHE A 171 7.44 -18.55 -11.91
N GLU A 172 7.03 -19.80 -11.71
CA GLU A 172 7.95 -20.90 -11.39
C GLU A 172 8.93 -21.16 -12.53
N GLN A 173 8.45 -21.20 -13.78
CA GLN A 173 9.32 -21.37 -14.97
C GLN A 173 10.33 -20.22 -15.12
N GLN A 174 9.95 -19.01 -14.71
CA GLN A 174 10.82 -17.84 -14.68
C GLN A 174 11.72 -17.79 -13.43
N ASN A 175 11.61 -18.77 -12.54
CA ASN A 175 12.27 -18.82 -11.23
C ASN A 175 11.92 -17.62 -10.32
N LEU A 176 10.82 -16.91 -10.62
CA LEU A 176 10.41 -15.70 -9.94
C LEU A 176 9.95 -15.98 -8.51
N ILE A 177 9.27 -17.11 -8.27
CA ILE A 177 8.83 -17.51 -6.93
C ILE A 177 10.04 -17.63 -6.00
N LYS A 178 11.11 -18.27 -6.47
CA LYS A 178 12.35 -18.43 -5.71
C LYS A 178 13.10 -17.12 -5.51
N THR A 179 13.08 -16.21 -6.49
CA THR A 179 13.81 -14.94 -6.40
C THR A 179 13.02 -13.81 -5.75
N ALA A 180 11.70 -13.96 -5.56
CA ALA A 180 10.84 -12.89 -5.06
C ALA A 180 11.31 -12.24 -3.75
N PRO A 181 11.84 -12.96 -2.74
CA PRO A 181 12.39 -12.32 -1.55
C PRO A 181 13.55 -11.35 -1.87
N PHE A 182 14.42 -11.72 -2.81
CA PHE A 182 15.53 -10.88 -3.25
C PHE A 182 15.06 -9.71 -4.12
N GLU A 183 14.05 -9.92 -4.97
CA GLU A 183 13.46 -8.83 -5.75
C GLU A 183 12.78 -7.80 -4.86
N ALA A 184 12.10 -8.23 -3.80
CA ALA A 184 11.51 -7.35 -2.81
C ALA A 184 12.58 -6.53 -2.05
N GLN A 185 13.71 -7.14 -1.69
CA GLN A 185 14.82 -6.43 -1.02
C GLN A 185 15.54 -5.40 -1.91
N LYS A 186 15.40 -5.48 -3.24
CA LYS A 186 15.96 -4.49 -4.19
C LYS A 186 15.06 -3.27 -4.38
N LEU A 187 13.89 -3.23 -3.75
CA LEU A 187 12.99 -2.09 -3.85
C LEU A 187 13.60 -0.85 -3.19
N ARG A 188 13.28 0.33 -3.73
CA ARG A 188 13.84 1.61 -3.27
C ARG A 188 13.56 1.85 -1.79
N ILE A 189 12.37 1.45 -1.33
CA ILE A 189 11.98 1.62 0.07
C ILE A 189 12.88 0.87 1.06
N TYR A 190 13.45 -0.27 0.66
CA TYR A 190 14.43 -1.01 1.47
C TYR A 190 15.75 -0.24 1.60
N MET A 191 16.17 0.48 0.56
CA MET A 191 17.43 1.25 0.54
C MET A 191 17.36 2.54 1.38
N GLN A 192 16.16 3.02 1.72
CA GLN A 192 15.97 4.22 2.55
C GLN A 192 16.08 3.94 4.06
N LEU A 193 16.16 2.66 4.45
CA LEU A 193 16.15 2.22 5.84
C LEU A 193 17.51 1.68 6.33
N GLU A 194 18.51 1.68 5.45
CA GLU A 194 19.92 1.44 5.77
C GLU A 194 20.64 2.75 6.15
#